data_AF-M1DYN3-F1
#
_entry.id   AF-M1DYN3-F1
#
_cell.length_a   1.000
_cell.length_b   1.000
_cell.length_c   1.000
_cell.angle_alpha   90.00
_cell.angle_beta   90.00
_cell.angle_gamma   90.00
#
_symmetry.space_group_name_H-M   'P 1'
#
loop_
_entity.id
_entity.type
_entity.pdbx_description
1 polymer ?
#
loop_
_entity_poly.entity_id
_entity_poly.type
_entity_poly.pdbx_seq_one_letter_code
_entity_poly.pdbx_strand_id
1 'polypeptide(L)'
;MEFEENFVDDDFLKGKCLMNSEVALILQHKYEKMCDEHSTNQVFEKSLQYVKRFSQNNNPYAVTQVRHILSSYPISEVDLCVLGNLCPKSVEESIAMVQPKGLARLDDEAIKKILTELSLLKKFDM
;
A
#
# COMPACT_ATOMS: atom_id res chain seq x y z
N MET A 1 1.52 -21.10 -19.44
CA MET A 1 1.38 -21.06 -17.98
C MET A 1 0.36 -19.97 -17.71
N GLU A 2 -0.90 -20.36 -17.61
CA GLU A 2 -1.96 -19.43 -17.21
C GLU A 2 -1.76 -19.19 -15.73
N PHE A 3 -1.39 -17.95 -15.36
CA PHE A 3 -1.37 -17.55 -13.97
C PHE A 3 -2.82 -17.64 -13.48
N GLU A 4 -3.05 -18.51 -12.48
CA GLU A 4 -4.32 -18.66 -11.78
C GLU A 4 -4.91 -17.28 -11.50
N GLU A 5 -6.20 -17.12 -11.80
CA GLU A 5 -6.97 -15.96 -11.36
C GLU A 5 -6.64 -15.69 -9.89
N ASN A 6 -6.39 -14.44 -9.54
CA ASN A 6 -6.51 -14.00 -8.16
C ASN A 6 -7.96 -14.24 -7.76
N PHE A 7 -8.28 -15.45 -7.32
CA PHE A 7 -9.60 -15.85 -6.85
C PHE A 7 -9.80 -15.18 -5.49
N VAL A 8 -10.19 -13.93 -5.58
CA VAL A 8 -10.54 -13.08 -4.46
C VAL A 8 -12.05 -13.18 -4.34
N ASP A 9 -12.54 -13.67 -3.20
CA ASP A 9 -13.97 -13.80 -2.93
C ASP A 9 -14.68 -12.45 -3.19
N ASP A 10 -15.94 -12.49 -3.60
CA ASP A 10 -16.74 -11.31 -3.94
C ASP A 10 -16.80 -10.29 -2.80
N ASP A 11 -16.71 -10.77 -1.55
CA ASP A 11 -16.65 -9.93 -0.37
C ASP A 11 -15.36 -9.10 -0.28
N PHE A 12 -14.24 -9.63 -0.78
CA PHE A 12 -12.97 -8.92 -0.84
C PHE A 12 -12.86 -8.00 -2.06
N LEU A 13 -13.56 -8.31 -3.17
CA LEU A 13 -13.65 -7.42 -4.33
C LEU A 13 -14.40 -6.10 -4.04
N LYS A 14 -15.33 -6.14 -3.07
CA LYS A 14 -16.06 -4.94 -2.59
C LYS A 14 -15.30 -4.15 -1.53
N GLY A 15 -14.30 -4.78 -0.90
CA GLY A 15 -13.49 -4.17 0.15
C GLY A 15 -12.49 -3.16 -0.40
N LYS A 16 -12.14 -2.15 0.39
CA LYS A 16 -10.94 -1.33 0.15
C LYS A 16 -9.74 -2.00 0.80
N CYS A 17 -8.64 -2.10 0.08
CA CYS A 17 -7.39 -2.61 0.63
C CYS A 17 -6.69 -1.51 1.44
N LEU A 18 -5.88 -1.87 2.43
CA LEU A 18 -5.07 -0.93 3.22
C LEU A 18 -3.59 -1.19 2.98
N MET A 19 -2.82 -0.12 2.79
CA MET A 19 -1.36 -0.14 2.73
C MET A 19 -0.78 -0.32 4.14
N ASN A 20 0.41 -0.91 4.23
CA ASN A 20 1.12 -1.09 5.49
C ASN A 20 1.26 0.23 6.26
N SER A 21 1.50 1.34 5.55
CA SER A 21 1.60 2.66 6.15
C SER A 21 0.28 3.16 6.75
N GLU A 22 -0.86 2.86 6.14
CA GLU A 22 -2.18 3.21 6.71
C GLU A 22 -2.50 2.33 7.92
N VAL A 23 -2.21 1.03 7.82
CA VAL A 23 -2.37 0.09 8.92
C VAL A 23 -1.48 0.50 10.10
N ALA A 24 -0.26 0.98 9.86
CA ALA A 24 0.63 1.49 10.90
C ALA A 24 -0.01 2.65 11.67
N LEU A 25 -0.58 3.64 10.98
CA LEU A 25 -1.26 4.77 11.61
C LEU A 25 -2.49 4.33 12.43
N ILE A 26 -3.30 3.44 11.87
CA ILE A 26 -4.52 2.93 12.51
C ILE A 26 -4.17 2.15 13.78
N LEU A 27 -3.21 1.22 13.69
CA LEU A 27 -2.80 0.40 14.83
C LEU A 27 -2.07 1.24 15.89
N GLN A 28 -1.27 2.22 15.49
CA GLN A 28 -0.60 3.14 16.43
C GLN A 28 -1.62 3.97 17.22
N HIS A 29 -2.60 4.57 16.55
CA HIS A 29 -3.68 5.32 17.21
C HIS A 29 -4.50 4.44 18.15
N LYS A 30 -4.77 3.19 17.74
CA LYS A 30 -5.46 2.22 18.59
C LYS A 30 -4.63 1.85 19.82
N TYR A 31 -3.32 1.64 19.65
CA TYR A 31 -2.40 1.35 20.75
C TYR A 31 -2.36 2.50 21.77
N GLU A 32 -2.27 3.75 21.31
CA GLU A 32 -2.27 4.94 22.17
C GLU A 32 -3.53 5.06 23.02
N LYS A 33 -4.70 4.70 22.46
CA LYS A 33 -5.98 4.65 23.19
C LYS A 33 -6.10 3.46 24.13
N MET A 34 -5.41 2.36 23.85
CA MET A 34 -5.46 1.11 24.63
C MET A 34 -4.42 1.06 25.75
N CYS A 35 -3.45 1.97 25.80
CA CYS A 35 -2.46 2.02 26.88
C CYS A 35 -3.08 2.16 28.29
N ASP A 36 -4.34 2.58 28.40
CA ASP A 36 -5.09 2.61 29.67
C ASP A 36 -5.78 1.26 30.01
N GLU A 37 -5.94 0.36 29.05
CA GLU A 37 -6.67 -0.91 29.17
C GLU A 37 -5.80 -2.08 28.67
N HIS A 38 -4.89 -2.57 29.53
CA HIS A 38 -3.82 -3.57 29.27
C HIS A 38 -4.23 -4.91 28.61
N SER A 39 -4.74 -4.94 27.38
CA SER A 39 -5.03 -6.20 26.68
C SER A 39 -4.80 -6.14 25.15
N THR A 40 -3.58 -5.86 24.71
CA THR A 40 -3.21 -6.17 23.34
C THR A 40 -2.96 -7.68 23.19
N ASN A 41 -3.62 -8.33 22.22
CA ASN A 41 -3.34 -9.73 21.88
C ASN A 41 -2.04 -9.83 21.05
N GLN A 42 -1.37 -10.97 21.10
CA GLN A 42 -0.15 -11.29 20.34
C GLN A 42 -0.26 -10.98 18.84
N VAL A 43 -1.44 -11.18 18.23
CA VAL A 43 -1.67 -10.83 16.82
C VAL A 43 -1.52 -9.33 16.61
N PHE A 44 -2.11 -8.51 17.48
CA PHE A 44 -2.01 -7.05 17.40
C PHE A 44 -0.57 -6.57 17.53
N GLU A 45 0.18 -7.10 18.50
CA GLU A 45 1.57 -6.73 18.74
C GLU A 45 2.47 -7.08 17.54
N LYS A 46 2.33 -8.30 17.00
CA LYS A 46 3.07 -8.73 15.81
C LYS A 46 2.71 -7.93 14.58
N SER A 47 1.42 -7.64 14.37
CA SER A 47 0.97 -6.78 13.28
C SER A 47 1.54 -5.37 13.40
N LEU A 48 1.48 -4.76 14.59
CA LEU A 48 2.03 -3.43 14.84
C LEU A 48 3.56 -3.39 14.61
N GLN A 49 4.28 -4.40 15.08
CA GLN A 49 5.73 -4.53 14.84
C GLN A 49 6.05 -4.67 13.35
N TYR A 50 5.30 -5.49 12.62
CA TYR A 50 5.48 -5.66 11.18
C TYR A 50 5.27 -4.34 10.44
N VAL A 51 4.13 -3.68 10.65
CA VAL A 51 3.83 -2.45 9.92
C VAL A 51 4.74 -1.30 10.33
N LYS A 52 5.20 -1.21 11.58
CA LYS A 52 6.23 -0.21 11.97
C LYS A 52 7.56 -0.43 11.26
N ARG A 53 7.92 -1.69 10.98
CA ARG A 53 9.17 -2.03 10.31
C ARG A 53 9.11 -1.84 8.80
N PHE A 54 7.97 -2.14 8.19
CA PHE A 54 7.81 -2.16 6.73
C PHE A 54 6.93 -1.03 6.18
N SER A 55 6.41 -0.14 7.03
CA SER A 55 5.81 1.12 6.60
C SER A 55 6.87 1.96 5.91
N GLN A 56 6.54 2.42 4.70
CA GLN A 56 7.44 3.27 3.91
C GLN A 56 7.37 4.73 4.37
N ASN A 57 6.23 5.17 4.91
CA ASN A 57 5.96 6.54 5.32
C ASN A 57 5.30 6.54 6.71
N ASN A 58 5.88 7.26 7.66
CA ASN A 58 5.31 7.41 9.01
C ASN A 58 4.51 8.72 9.16
N ASN A 59 4.56 9.58 8.14
CA ASN A 59 3.85 10.84 8.11
C ASN A 59 2.41 10.65 7.61
N PRO A 60 1.38 10.92 8.43
CA PRO A 60 -0.03 10.79 8.03
C PRO A 60 -0.39 11.56 6.76
N TYR A 61 0.25 12.72 6.55
CA TYR A 61 0.04 13.53 5.35
C TYR A 61 0.59 12.80 4.11
N ALA A 62 1.82 12.30 4.17
CA ALA A 62 2.43 11.58 3.05
C ALA A 62 1.65 10.31 2.70
N VAL A 63 1.16 9.56 3.70
CA VAL A 63 0.31 8.38 3.49
C VAL A 63 -0.98 8.73 2.74
N THR A 64 -1.64 9.82 3.14
CA THR A 64 -2.85 10.31 2.46
C THR A 64 -2.56 10.73 1.02
N GLN A 65 -1.44 11.41 0.78
CA GLN A 65 -1.03 11.82 -0.56
C GLN A 65 -0.69 10.63 -1.46
N VAL A 66 0.03 9.62 -0.96
CA VAL A 66 0.29 8.37 -1.69
C VAL A 66 -1.02 7.70 -2.11
N ARG A 67 -1.98 7.58 -1.18
CA ARG A 67 -3.30 7.01 -1.47
C ARG A 67 -4.02 7.81 -2.55
N HIS A 68 -4.01 9.14 -2.47
CA HIS A 68 -4.68 10.00 -3.43
C HIS A 68 -4.09 9.85 -4.84
N ILE A 69 -2.76 9.86 -4.95
CA ILE A 69 -2.05 9.70 -6.23
C ILE A 69 -2.42 8.37 -6.87
N LEU A 70 -2.27 7.26 -6.14
CA LEU A 70 -2.55 5.94 -6.71
C LEU A 70 -4.03 5.75 -7.08
N SER A 71 -4.94 6.30 -6.28
CA SER A 71 -6.39 6.20 -6.54
C SER A 71 -6.86 7.07 -7.72
N SER A 72 -6.02 7.98 -8.21
CA SER A 72 -6.32 8.80 -9.40
C SER A 72 -6.12 8.04 -10.72
N TYR A 73 -5.49 6.86 -10.67
CA TYR A 73 -5.25 6.00 -11.83
C TYR A 73 -6.20 4.79 -11.82
N PRO A 74 -6.54 4.22 -12.99
CA PRO A 74 -7.42 3.06 -13.13
C PRO A 74 -6.74 1.74 -12.73
N ILE A 75 -6.26 1.65 -11.49
CA ILE A 75 -5.57 0.50 -10.88
C ILE A 75 -6.54 -0.17 -9.87
N SER A 76 -6.49 -1.50 -9.72
CA SER A 76 -7.29 -2.20 -8.71
C SER A 76 -6.81 -1.88 -7.28
N GLU A 77 -7.68 -2.03 -6.28
CA GLU A 77 -7.30 -1.78 -4.87
C GLU A 77 -6.13 -2.66 -4.39
N VAL A 78 -6.08 -3.90 -4.88
CA VAL A 78 -5.01 -4.85 -4.56
C VAL A 78 -3.68 -4.38 -5.16
N ASP A 79 -3.69 -4.08 -6.46
CA ASP A 79 -2.49 -3.65 -7.20
C ASP A 79 -1.97 -2.30 -6.69
N LEU A 80 -2.89 -1.39 -6.33
CA LEU A 80 -2.58 -0.13 -5.66
C LEU A 80 -1.78 -0.37 -4.38
N CYS A 81 -2.24 -1.30 -3.54
CA CYS A 81 -1.55 -1.60 -2.29
C CYS A 81 -0.19 -2.27 -2.53
N VAL A 82 -0.05 -3.09 -3.58
CA VAL A 82 1.25 -3.67 -3.98
C VAL A 82 2.23 -2.55 -4.32
N LEU A 83 1.85 -1.60 -5.18
CA LEU A 83 2.70 -0.46 -5.55
C LEU A 83 3.06 0.42 -4.34
N GLY A 84 2.08 0.73 -3.49
CA GLY A 84 2.28 1.55 -2.30
C GLY A 84 3.19 0.90 -1.24
N ASN A 85 3.13 -0.43 -1.09
CA ASN A 85 3.93 -1.15 -0.10
C ASN A 85 5.36 -1.44 -0.60
N LEU A 86 5.51 -1.82 -1.88
CA LEU A 86 6.79 -2.27 -2.44
C LEU A 86 7.62 -1.13 -3.02
N CYS A 87 6.98 -0.03 -3.44
CA CYS A 87 7.64 1.15 -4.02
C CYS A 87 8.67 0.80 -5.12
N PRO A 88 8.23 0.22 -6.26
CA PRO A 88 9.12 -0.09 -7.37
C PRO A 88 9.84 1.16 -7.89
N LYS A 89 11.04 0.96 -8.44
CA LYS A 89 11.92 2.03 -8.94
C LYS A 89 11.91 2.16 -10.46
N SER A 90 11.38 1.15 -11.16
CA SER A 90 11.26 1.16 -12.62
C SER A 90 9.91 0.61 -13.08
N VAL A 91 9.59 0.88 -14.35
CA VAL A 91 8.36 0.37 -14.99
C VAL A 91 8.39 -1.14 -15.05
N GLU A 92 9.54 -1.72 -15.39
CA GLU A 92 9.74 -3.16 -15.49
C GLU A 92 9.50 -3.85 -14.14
N GLU A 93 10.00 -3.25 -13.04
CA GLU A 93 9.75 -3.75 -11.70
C GLU A 93 8.26 -3.67 -11.33
N SER A 94 7.59 -2.58 -11.69
CA SER A 94 6.16 -2.38 -11.45
C SER A 94 5.31 -3.43 -12.17
N ILE A 95 5.61 -3.69 -13.45
CA ILE A 95 4.96 -4.72 -14.26
C ILE A 95 5.23 -6.12 -13.70
N ALA A 96 6.46 -6.39 -13.26
CA ALA A 96 6.83 -7.67 -12.67
C ALA A 96 6.10 -7.93 -11.34
N MET A 97 5.89 -6.91 -10.51
CA MET A 97 5.23 -7.03 -9.21
C MET A 97 3.72 -7.18 -9.30
N VAL A 98 3.08 -6.38 -10.17
CA VAL A 98 1.61 -6.30 -10.29
C VAL A 98 1.06 -7.29 -11.32
N GLN A 99 1.96 -7.99 -12.03
CA GLN A 99 1.68 -8.75 -13.24
C GLN A 99 1.13 -7.87 -14.38
N PRO A 100 1.30 -8.27 -15.66
CA PRO A 100 0.96 -7.41 -16.79
C PRO A 100 -0.50 -6.95 -16.83
N LYS A 101 -1.44 -7.77 -16.31
CA LYS A 101 -2.88 -7.47 -16.35
C LYS A 101 -3.30 -6.36 -15.38
N GLY A 102 -2.64 -6.21 -14.23
CA GLY A 102 -3.03 -5.21 -13.22
C GLY A 102 -2.68 -3.77 -13.63
N LEU A 103 -1.65 -3.61 -14.49
CA LEU A 103 -1.27 -2.31 -15.08
C LEU A 103 -1.62 -2.18 -16.57
N ALA A 104 -2.31 -3.15 -17.17
CA ALA A 104 -2.60 -3.17 -18.62
C ALA A 104 -3.38 -1.95 -19.14
N ARG A 105 -4.02 -1.18 -18.24
CA ARG A 105 -4.76 0.05 -18.56
C ARG A 105 -3.87 1.30 -18.53
N LEU A 106 -2.61 1.18 -18.15
CA LEU A 106 -1.63 2.25 -18.05
C LEU A 106 -0.53 2.03 -19.09
N ASP A 107 -0.06 3.12 -19.69
CA ASP A 107 1.15 3.09 -20.50
C ASP A 107 2.40 3.28 -19.61
N ASP A 108 3.57 2.96 -20.18
CA ASP A 108 4.85 3.05 -19.47
C ASP A 108 5.12 4.48 -18.95
N GLU A 109 4.65 5.51 -19.67
CA GLU A 109 4.80 6.91 -19.25
C GLU A 109 3.92 7.26 -18.05
N ALA A 110 2.67 6.79 -17.99
CA ALA A 110 1.83 6.92 -16.81
C ALA A 110 2.45 6.20 -15.61
N ILE A 111 2.99 4.99 -15.81
CA ILE A 111 3.67 4.25 -14.74
C ILE A 111 4.89 5.04 -14.26
N LYS A 112 5.77 5.52 -15.15
CA LYS A 112 6.91 6.38 -14.76
C LYS A 112 6.48 7.62 -13.98
N LYS A 113 5.39 8.24 -14.40
CA LYS A 113 4.84 9.43 -13.72
C LYS A 113 4.41 9.10 -12.30
N ILE A 114 3.66 8.01 -12.10
CA ILE A 114 3.28 7.52 -10.77
C ILE A 114 4.52 7.31 -9.90
N LEU A 115 5.53 6.57 -10.40
CA LEU A 115 6.74 6.29 -9.64
C LEU A 115 7.52 7.55 -9.28
N THR A 116 7.55 8.52 -10.19
CA THR A 116 8.20 9.81 -9.95
C THR A 116 7.48 10.59 -8.84
N GLU A 117 6.15 10.67 -8.92
CA GLU A 117 5.32 11.33 -7.91
C GLU A 117 5.45 10.67 -6.52
N LEU A 118 5.44 9.33 -6.45
CA LEU A 118 5.64 8.58 -5.21
C LEU A 118 7.06 8.78 -4.63
N SER A 119 8.08 8.81 -5.50
CA SER A 119 9.47 9.04 -5.10
C SER A 119 9.68 10.43 -4.50
N LEU A 120 8.97 11.44 -5.03
CA LEU A 120 9.02 12.80 -4.47
C LEU A 120 8.47 12.83 -3.04
N LEU A 121 7.32 12.21 -2.78
CA LEU A 121 6.73 12.16 -1.43
C LEU A 121 7.69 11.51 -0.42
N LYS A 122 8.39 10.44 -0.82
CA LYS A 122 9.36 9.76 0.05
C LYS A 122 10.60 10.60 0.37
N LYS A 123 11.01 11.51 -0.52
CA LYS A 123 12.14 12.43 -0.28
C LYS A 123 11.81 13.51 0.75
N PHE A 124 10.54 13.89 0.90
CA PHE A 124 10.11 14.90 1.87
C PHE A 124 9.96 14.36 3.30
N ASP A 125 9.86 13.04 3.47
CA ASP A 125 9.79 12.38 4.78
C ASP A 125 11.18 11.99 5.34
N MET A 126 12.27 12.39 4.68
CA MET A 126 13.68 12.18 5.11
C MET A 126 14.25 13.38 5.85
#